data_AF-A0A383AV02-F1
#
_entry.id   AF-A0A383AV02-F1
#
_cell.length_a   1.000
_cell.length_b   1.000
_cell.length_c   1.000
_cell.angle_alpha   90.00
_cell.angle_beta   90.00
_cell.angle_gamma   90.00
#
_symmetry.space_group_name_H-M   'P 1'
#
loop_
_entity.id
_entity.type
_entity.pdbx_description
1 polymer ?
#
loop_
_entity_poly.entity_id
_entity_poly.type
_entity_poly.pdbx_seq_one_letter_code
_entity_poly.pdbx_strand_id
1 'polypeptide(L)'
;MNREELLKIFANQSDKLFSMGVIRTDSFTGEIGEYIAKQHFNLMLPNRVARAIDGIDPYGNKYQVKSMVISKSRSLRVTKLDIYEVDYLCAVYFDVNYNPLRIVRIQNKYFPSSNFLINQKFLNKIDYKEILSDDISISTEIQKEINKFGDIYLELISSGIVDSRKIVGDIGECYTCHEMGLIKNSNNVEKGFDAIDEHGKTYEIKTRRVYESGRRKNKTRRLNKLVDKT
;
A
#
# COMPACT_ATOMS: atom_id res chain seq x y z
N MET A 1 -23.10 -4.90 -9.85
CA MET A 1 -21.90 -5.49 -10.46
C MET A 1 -21.66 -6.85 -9.84
N ASN A 2 -21.31 -7.88 -10.63
CA ASN A 2 -20.97 -9.18 -10.05
C ASN A 2 -19.49 -9.19 -9.58
N ARG A 3 -19.11 -10.16 -8.73
CA ARG A 3 -17.76 -10.23 -8.15
C ARG A 3 -16.66 -10.28 -9.20
N GLU A 4 -16.83 -11.07 -10.25
CA GLU A 4 -15.84 -11.24 -11.31
C GLU A 4 -15.57 -9.94 -12.08
N GLU A 5 -16.64 -9.20 -12.37
CA GLU A 5 -16.58 -7.91 -13.04
C GLU A 5 -15.84 -6.87 -12.17
N LEU A 6 -16.16 -6.80 -10.87
CA LEU A 6 -15.49 -5.89 -9.93
C LEU A 6 -13.98 -6.17 -9.84
N LEU A 7 -13.58 -7.45 -9.84
CA LEU A 7 -12.17 -7.83 -9.78
C LEU A 7 -11.43 -7.58 -11.08
N LYS A 8 -12.10 -7.76 -12.22
CA LYS A 8 -11.56 -7.38 -13.52
C LYS A 8 -11.33 -5.87 -13.59
N ILE A 9 -12.27 -5.07 -13.10
CA ILE A 9 -12.14 -3.61 -13.00
C ILE A 9 -10.98 -3.23 -12.08
N PHE A 10 -10.89 -3.84 -10.89
CA PHE A 10 -9.76 -3.63 -9.97
C PHE A 10 -8.41 -3.98 -10.61
N ALA A 11 -8.32 -5.13 -11.27
CA ALA A 11 -7.09 -5.58 -11.91
C ALA A 11 -6.65 -4.59 -13.01
N ASN A 12 -7.58 -4.17 -13.85
CA ASN A 12 -7.34 -3.19 -14.91
C ASN A 12 -6.91 -1.83 -14.35
N GLN A 13 -7.57 -1.34 -13.30
CA GLN A 13 -7.20 -0.07 -12.68
C GLN A 13 -5.82 -0.13 -12.02
N SER A 14 -5.49 -1.24 -11.36
CA SER A 14 -4.15 -1.47 -10.84
C SER A 14 -3.09 -1.49 -11.95
N ASP A 15 -3.38 -2.12 -13.09
CA ASP A 15 -2.49 -2.15 -14.26
C ASP A 15 -2.27 -0.77 -14.86
N LYS A 16 -3.32 0.05 -14.87
CA LYS A 16 -3.23 1.46 -15.26
C LYS A 16 -2.36 2.28 -14.30
N LEU A 17 -2.55 2.17 -12.98
CA LEU A 17 -1.69 2.88 -12.01
C LEU A 17 -0.22 2.44 -12.13
N PHE A 18 0.04 1.19 -12.49
CA PHE A 18 1.40 0.72 -12.72
C PHE A 18 2.01 1.29 -14.00
N SER A 19 1.26 1.33 -15.11
CA SER A 19 1.77 1.93 -16.36
C SER A 19 2.06 3.42 -16.21
N MET A 20 1.32 4.10 -15.33
CA MET A 20 1.54 5.49 -14.93
C MET A 20 2.70 5.67 -13.93
N GLY A 21 3.32 4.59 -13.46
CA GLY A 21 4.44 4.61 -12.51
C GLY A 21 4.05 4.98 -11.07
N VAL A 22 2.74 5.01 -10.75
CA VAL A 22 2.23 5.33 -9.41
C VAL A 22 2.47 4.17 -8.45
N ILE A 23 2.23 2.95 -8.92
CA ILE A 23 2.45 1.72 -8.14
C ILE A 23 3.46 0.81 -8.84
N ARG A 24 4.08 -0.08 -8.06
CA ARG A 24 5.09 -1.05 -8.51
C ARG A 24 4.74 -2.47 -8.07
N THR A 25 4.01 -2.60 -6.97
CA THR A 25 3.59 -3.84 -6.34
C THR A 25 2.15 -3.72 -5.84
N ASP A 26 1.75 -4.60 -4.91
CA ASP A 26 0.43 -4.61 -4.30
C ASP A 26 0.40 -3.89 -2.93
N SER A 27 1.45 -3.11 -2.62
CA SER A 27 1.52 -2.28 -1.40
C SER A 27 0.95 -0.87 -1.66
N PHE A 28 -0.29 -0.82 -2.13
CA PHE A 28 -0.91 0.36 -2.74
C PHE A 28 -0.78 1.65 -1.94
N THR A 29 -1.20 1.67 -0.66
CA THR A 29 -1.14 2.90 0.16
C THR A 29 0.28 3.43 0.33
N GLY A 30 1.26 2.55 0.50
CA GLY A 30 2.66 2.93 0.61
C GLY A 30 3.16 3.56 -0.68
N GLU A 31 2.95 2.87 -1.80
CA GLU A 31 3.46 3.29 -3.11
C GLU A 31 2.77 4.56 -3.64
N ILE A 32 1.47 4.73 -3.41
CA ILE A 32 0.75 5.98 -3.74
C ILE A 32 1.33 7.16 -2.94
N GLY A 33 1.61 6.98 -1.65
CA GLY A 33 2.23 8.05 -0.85
C GLY A 33 3.68 8.32 -1.20
N GLU A 34 4.46 7.28 -1.55
CA GLU A 34 5.80 7.46 -2.12
C GLU A 34 5.74 8.27 -3.42
N TYR A 35 4.78 7.96 -4.30
CA TYR A 35 4.57 8.69 -5.54
C TYR A 35 4.28 10.17 -5.28
N ILE A 36 3.34 10.48 -4.37
CA ILE A 36 2.96 11.85 -4.03
C ILE A 36 4.12 12.61 -3.38
N ALA A 37 4.82 12.01 -2.42
CA ALA A 37 6.00 12.61 -1.81
C ALA A 37 7.10 12.88 -2.85
N LYS A 38 7.27 11.95 -3.81
CA LYS A 38 8.23 12.10 -4.90
C LYS A 38 7.90 13.30 -5.79
N GLN A 39 6.63 13.45 -6.21
CA GLN A 39 6.20 14.58 -7.03
C GLN A 39 6.35 15.91 -6.27
N HIS A 40 5.92 15.96 -5.00
CA HIS A 40 5.93 17.20 -4.23
C HIS A 40 7.35 17.67 -3.85
N PHE A 41 8.25 16.76 -3.47
CA PHE A 41 9.62 17.11 -3.06
C PHE A 41 10.68 16.91 -4.16
N ASN A 42 10.28 16.58 -5.39
CA ASN A 42 11.18 16.25 -6.50
C ASN A 42 12.20 15.16 -6.12
N LEU A 43 11.74 14.10 -5.46
CA LEU A 43 12.63 13.04 -4.99
C LEU A 43 13.13 12.18 -6.15
N MET A 44 14.42 11.84 -6.11
CA MET A 44 15.04 10.86 -6.98
C MET A 44 15.26 9.55 -6.24
N LEU A 45 15.15 8.43 -6.96
CA LEU A 45 15.46 7.13 -6.39
C LEU A 45 16.98 7.03 -6.16
N PRO A 46 17.43 6.41 -5.05
CA PRO A 46 18.85 6.22 -4.80
C PRO A 46 19.48 5.29 -5.86
N ASN A 47 20.71 5.62 -6.30
CA ASN A 47 21.45 4.86 -7.31
C ASN A 47 21.82 3.42 -6.88
N ARG A 48 21.83 3.14 -5.57
CA ARG A 48 21.99 1.81 -4.99
C ARG A 48 20.73 1.46 -4.22
N VAL A 49 20.39 0.17 -4.16
CA VAL A 49 19.27 -0.33 -3.34
C VAL A 49 19.60 -0.10 -1.86
N ALA A 50 19.27 1.09 -1.35
CA ALA A 50 19.34 1.42 0.06
C ALA A 50 18.00 1.01 0.68
N ARG A 51 18.00 0.00 1.56
CA ARG A 51 16.79 -0.62 2.12
C ARG A 51 15.87 0.33 2.90
N ALA A 52 16.32 1.55 3.22
CA ALA A 52 15.63 2.48 4.11
C ALA A 52 15.31 3.85 3.49
N ILE A 53 15.81 4.15 2.29
CA ILE A 53 15.68 5.46 1.64
C ILE A 53 14.73 5.33 0.46
N ASP A 54 13.59 5.99 0.55
CA ASP A 54 12.55 5.98 -0.49
C ASP A 54 12.81 7.05 -1.56
N GLY A 55 13.57 8.10 -1.22
CA GLY A 55 14.01 9.11 -2.18
C GLY A 55 15.01 10.10 -1.62
N ILE A 56 15.67 10.83 -2.51
CA ILE A 56 16.64 11.88 -2.20
C ILE A 56 16.20 13.17 -2.90
N ASP A 57 16.09 14.27 -2.17
CA ASP A 57 15.71 15.57 -2.75
C ASP A 57 16.87 16.24 -3.51
N PRO A 58 16.64 17.31 -4.29
CA PRO A 58 17.69 18.00 -5.05
C PRO A 58 18.85 18.56 -4.19
N TYR A 59 18.66 18.68 -2.88
CA TYR A 59 19.67 19.15 -1.94
C TYR A 59 20.47 18.00 -1.30
N GLY A 60 20.18 16.76 -1.69
CA GLY A 60 20.86 15.57 -1.17
C GLY A 60 20.27 15.02 0.12
N ASN A 61 19.16 15.56 0.63
CA ASN A 61 18.54 15.03 1.84
C ASN A 61 17.81 13.72 1.53
N LYS A 62 17.99 12.73 2.39
CA LYS A 62 17.42 11.39 2.30
C LYS A 62 16.08 11.32 3.01
N TYR A 63 15.07 10.80 2.32
CA TYR A 63 13.71 10.67 2.81
C TYR A 63 13.33 9.20 2.99
N GLN A 64 12.63 8.93 4.08
CA GLN A 64 11.74 7.77 4.17
C GLN A 64 10.30 8.27 4.14
N VAL A 65 9.44 7.57 3.39
CA VAL A 65 8.02 7.88 3.25
C VAL A 65 7.20 6.82 3.97
N LYS A 66 6.20 7.27 4.72
CA LYS A 66 5.16 6.42 5.29
C LYS A 66 3.81 7.03 4.98
N SER A 67 2.82 6.18 4.79
CA SER A 67 1.54 6.59 4.26
C SER A 67 0.41 5.92 5.01
N MET A 68 -0.71 6.62 5.19
CA MET A 68 -1.93 6.03 5.75
C MET A 68 -3.20 6.65 5.17
N VAL A 69 -4.21 5.80 5.02
CA VAL A 69 -5.60 6.25 4.84
C VAL A 69 -6.22 6.47 6.22
N ILE A 70 -6.75 7.67 6.45
CA ILE A 70 -7.46 8.01 7.68
C ILE A 70 -8.88 7.45 7.57
N SER A 71 -9.17 6.40 8.35
CA SER A 71 -10.52 5.84 8.48
C SER A 71 -10.94 5.75 9.96
N LYS A 72 -10.29 4.86 10.73
CA LYS A 72 -10.57 4.64 12.17
C LYS A 72 -9.50 5.18 13.11
N SER A 73 -8.22 5.06 12.73
CA SER A 73 -7.08 5.58 13.50
C SER A 73 -6.52 6.82 12.81
N ARG A 74 -6.12 7.81 13.62
CA ARG A 74 -5.34 8.98 13.16
C ARG A 74 -3.84 8.83 13.43
N SER A 75 -3.43 7.73 14.06
CA SER A 75 -2.03 7.48 14.41
C SER A 75 -1.34 6.66 13.33
N LEU A 76 -0.27 7.20 12.76
CA LEU A 76 0.58 6.50 11.81
C LEU A 76 1.68 5.75 12.56
N ARG A 77 1.76 4.43 12.36
CA ARG A 77 2.83 3.62 12.97
C ARG A 77 4.08 3.60 12.08
N VAL A 78 5.17 4.09 12.62
CA VAL A 78 6.50 4.01 12.02
C VAL A 78 7.19 2.77 12.59
N THR A 79 7.71 1.92 11.71
CA THR A 79 8.49 0.76 12.09
C THR A 79 9.75 0.67 11.25
N LYS A 80 10.83 0.18 11.86
CA LYS A 80 12.12 -0.08 11.21
C LYS A 80 12.67 1.15 10.46
N LEU A 81 12.48 2.35 11.02
CA LEU A 81 13.11 3.57 10.51
C LEU A 81 14.61 3.50 10.82
N ASP A 82 15.42 3.74 9.79
CA ASP A 82 16.86 3.90 9.95
C ASP A 82 17.17 5.34 10.33
N ILE A 83 17.15 5.61 11.65
CA ILE A 83 17.27 6.96 12.19
C ILE A 83 18.64 7.62 11.95
N TYR A 84 19.65 6.83 11.56
CA TYR A 84 21.01 7.32 11.29
C TYR A 84 21.24 7.63 9.81
N GLU A 85 20.48 6.98 8.91
CA GLU A 85 20.58 7.17 7.46
C GLU A 85 19.57 8.17 6.90
N VAL A 86 18.42 8.35 7.56
CA VAL A 86 17.32 9.17 7.05
C VAL A 86 17.38 10.58 7.64
N ASP A 87 17.35 11.60 6.79
CA ASP A 87 17.30 13.01 7.22
C ASP A 87 15.87 13.45 7.52
N TYR A 88 14.91 12.97 6.72
CA TYR A 88 13.50 13.33 6.83
C TYR A 88 12.57 12.11 6.78
N LEU A 89 11.61 12.10 7.70
CA LEU A 89 10.45 11.23 7.62
C LEU A 89 9.28 12.02 7.05
N CYS A 90 8.74 11.55 5.94
CA CYS A 90 7.56 12.10 5.30
C CYS A 90 6.35 11.20 5.59
N ALA A 91 5.35 11.73 6.30
CA ALA A 91 4.10 11.05 6.59
C ALA A 91 2.97 11.62 5.71
N VAL A 92 2.49 10.82 4.75
CA VAL A 92 1.42 11.20 3.83
C VAL A 92 0.09 10.66 4.34
N TYR A 93 -0.89 11.54 4.51
CA TYR A 93 -2.22 11.19 5.01
C TYR A 93 -3.25 11.34 3.90
N PHE A 94 -4.09 10.33 3.75
CA PHE A 94 -5.14 10.27 2.75
C PHE A 94 -6.53 10.20 3.37
N ASP A 95 -7.54 10.64 2.62
CA ASP A 95 -8.90 10.16 2.83
C ASP A 95 -9.11 8.74 2.26
N VAL A 96 -10.33 8.23 2.36
CA VAL A 96 -10.70 6.89 1.87
C VAL A 96 -10.60 6.72 0.36
N ASN A 97 -10.64 7.81 -0.40
CA ASN A 97 -10.53 7.84 -1.85
C ASN A 97 -9.10 8.16 -2.31
N TYR A 98 -8.13 8.11 -1.40
CA TYR A 98 -6.73 8.45 -1.67
C TYR A 98 -6.51 9.91 -2.13
N ASN A 99 -7.39 10.83 -1.74
CA ASN A 99 -7.07 12.26 -1.82
C ASN A 99 -6.06 12.60 -0.73
N PRO A 100 -4.93 13.26 -1.06
CA PRO A 100 -3.96 13.67 -0.07
C PRO A 100 -4.55 14.79 0.81
N LEU A 101 -4.69 14.52 2.10
CA LEU A 101 -5.18 15.50 3.07
C LEU A 101 -4.07 16.42 3.55
N ARG A 102 -2.90 15.84 3.81
CA ARG A 102 -1.71 16.55 4.25
C ARG A 102 -0.45 15.69 4.17
N ILE A 103 0.70 16.35 4.15
CA ILE A 103 2.02 15.75 4.34
C ILE A 103 2.65 16.37 5.59
N VAL A 104 3.13 15.51 6.50
CA VAL A 104 3.91 15.91 7.66
C VAL A 104 5.36 15.50 7.44
N ARG A 105 6.27 16.48 7.41
CA ARG A 105 7.71 16.25 7.26
C ARG A 105 8.43 16.53 8.58
N ILE A 106 9.09 15.49 9.11
CA ILE A 106 9.79 15.51 10.40
C ILE A 106 11.29 15.32 10.18
N GLN A 107 12.11 16.16 10.81
CA GLN A 107 13.57 16.05 10.79
C GLN A 107 14.08 14.96 11.73
N ASN A 108 15.21 14.36 11.37
CA ASN A 108 15.83 13.25 12.10
C ASN A 108 16.09 13.51 13.60
N LYS A 109 16.46 14.75 13.98
CA LYS A 109 16.67 15.15 15.38
C LYS A 109 15.45 14.91 16.29
N TYR A 110 14.26 14.78 15.70
CA TYR A 110 13.02 14.54 16.44
C TYR A 110 12.60 13.07 16.46
N PHE A 111 13.35 12.16 15.83
CA PHE A 111 13.04 10.74 15.85
C PHE A 111 13.35 10.15 17.23
N PRO A 112 12.35 9.65 17.98
CA PRO A 112 12.61 9.13 19.33
C PRO A 112 13.26 7.74 19.29
N SER A 113 13.05 6.98 18.22
CA SER A 113 13.59 5.64 18.00
C SER A 113 13.26 5.17 16.57
N SER A 114 13.68 3.95 16.22
CA SER A 114 13.31 3.30 14.96
C SER A 114 11.83 2.88 14.87
N ASN A 115 11.10 2.88 15.99
CA ASN A 115 9.69 2.49 16.04
C ASN A 115 8.88 3.43 16.95
N PHE A 116 7.95 4.18 16.36
CA PHE A 116 7.12 5.12 17.11
C PHE A 116 5.78 5.38 16.40
N LEU A 117 4.90 6.14 17.06
CA LEU A 117 3.63 6.57 16.50
C LEU A 117 3.68 8.07 16.21
N ILE A 118 3.31 8.46 14.99
CA ILE A 118 3.00 9.84 14.66
C ILE A 118 1.53 10.07 15.00
N ASN A 119 1.29 10.80 16.07
CA ASN A 119 -0.02 11.23 16.56
C ASN A 119 0.08 12.66 17.10
N GLN A 120 -1.06 13.26 17.47
CA GLN A 120 -1.08 14.65 17.93
C GLN A 120 -0.20 14.89 19.15
N LYS A 121 -0.17 13.93 20.11
CA LYS A 121 0.67 14.03 21.31
C LYS A 121 2.16 14.07 20.98
N PHE A 122 2.60 13.35 19.96
CA PHE A 122 3.97 13.39 19.46
C PHE A 122 4.24 14.71 18.71
N LEU A 123 3.36 15.08 17.77
CA LEU A 123 3.52 16.29 16.95
C LEU A 123 3.53 17.59 17.78
N ASN A 124 2.77 17.66 18.88
CA ASN A 124 2.76 18.82 19.78
C ASN A 124 4.10 19.06 20.52
N LYS A 125 5.05 18.12 20.45
CA LYS A 125 6.33 18.19 21.18
C LYS A 125 7.52 18.54 20.29
N ILE A 126 7.31 18.68 18.99
CA ILE A 126 8.38 18.81 18.01
C ILE A 126 8.02 19.88 16.99
N ASP A 127 9.03 20.44 16.35
CA ASP A 127 8.81 21.25 15.16
C ASP A 127 8.74 20.34 13.94
N TYR A 128 7.75 20.56 13.09
CA TYR A 128 7.58 19.83 11.85
C TYR A 128 7.04 20.76 10.77
N LYS A 129 7.25 20.38 9.50
CA LYS A 129 6.60 21.07 8.38
C LYS A 129 5.32 20.31 8.04
N GLU A 130 4.22 21.03 7.98
CA GLU A 130 2.95 20.53 7.44
C GLU A 130 2.69 21.17 6.08
N ILE A 131 2.20 20.36 5.14
CA ILE A 131 1.75 20.78 3.82
C ILE A 131 0.31 20.29 3.70
N LEU A 132 -0.62 21.21 3.48
CA LEU A 132 -2.04 20.89 3.38
C LEU A 132 -2.41 20.48 1.95
N SER A 133 -3.57 19.83 1.79
CA SER A 133 -4.10 19.33 0.51
C SER A 133 -3.85 20.26 -0.68
N ASP A 134 -4.21 21.54 -0.54
CA ASP A 134 -4.15 22.52 -1.64
C ASP A 134 -2.72 22.84 -2.11
N ASP A 135 -1.73 22.58 -1.26
CA ASP A 135 -0.31 22.79 -1.53
C ASP A 135 0.40 21.52 -2.05
N ILE A 136 -0.30 20.39 -2.14
CA ILE A 136 0.29 19.11 -2.57
C ILE A 136 0.26 19.04 -4.10
N SER A 137 1.45 18.92 -4.69
CA SER A 137 1.64 18.92 -6.14
C SER A 137 1.42 17.52 -6.70
N ILE A 138 0.29 17.32 -7.36
CA ILE A 138 -0.04 16.13 -8.15
C ILE A 138 -0.85 16.54 -9.37
N SER A 139 -0.62 15.88 -10.52
CA SER A 139 -1.42 16.17 -11.70
C SER A 139 -2.87 15.70 -11.52
N THR A 140 -3.80 16.49 -12.03
CA THR A 140 -5.24 16.21 -11.95
C THR A 140 -5.61 14.88 -12.60
N GLU A 141 -4.94 14.52 -13.70
CA GLU A 141 -5.11 13.23 -14.37
C GLU A 141 -4.73 12.04 -13.47
N ILE A 142 -3.58 12.12 -12.80
CA ILE A 142 -3.12 11.05 -11.92
C ILE A 142 -3.99 10.94 -10.68
N GLN A 143 -4.36 12.08 -10.09
CA GLN A 143 -5.27 12.10 -8.94
C GLN A 143 -6.61 11.43 -9.28
N LYS A 144 -7.17 11.71 -10.47
CA LYS A 144 -8.42 11.08 -10.93
C LYS A 144 -8.30 9.55 -11.01
N GLU A 145 -7.17 9.03 -11.49
CA GLU A 145 -6.95 7.57 -11.59
C GLU A 145 -6.69 6.92 -10.22
N ILE A 146 -6.07 7.65 -9.29
CA ILE A 146 -5.94 7.24 -7.89
C ILE A 146 -7.31 7.20 -7.20
N ASN A 147 -8.17 8.19 -7.44
CA ASN A 147 -9.51 8.22 -6.87
C ASN A 147 -10.38 7.07 -7.37
N LYS A 148 -10.37 6.79 -8.67
CA LYS A 148 -11.05 5.61 -9.24
C LYS A 148 -10.60 4.32 -8.55
N PHE A 149 -9.30 4.18 -8.30
CA PHE A 149 -8.79 3.05 -7.54
C PHE A 149 -9.35 3.01 -6.11
N GLY A 150 -9.42 4.16 -5.43
CA GLY A 150 -10.07 4.30 -4.12
C GLY A 150 -11.53 3.86 -4.13
N ASP A 151 -12.32 4.30 -5.10
CA ASP A 151 -13.74 3.94 -5.23
C ASP A 151 -13.91 2.42 -5.42
N ILE A 152 -13.14 1.83 -6.34
CA ILE A 152 -13.15 0.37 -6.58
C ILE A 152 -12.72 -0.39 -5.32
N TYR A 153 -11.75 0.14 -4.58
CA TYR A 153 -11.28 -0.48 -3.34
C TYR A 153 -12.34 -0.47 -2.25
N LEU A 154 -13.09 0.63 -2.11
CA LEU A 154 -14.24 0.70 -1.20
C LEU A 154 -15.35 -0.27 -1.62
N GLU A 155 -15.58 -0.43 -2.91
CA GLU A 155 -16.57 -1.38 -3.42
C GLU A 155 -16.18 -2.84 -3.08
N LEU A 156 -14.90 -3.20 -3.25
CA LEU A 156 -14.36 -4.50 -2.83
C LEU A 156 -14.57 -4.78 -1.34
N ILE A 157 -14.37 -3.76 -0.49
CA ILE A 157 -14.62 -3.87 0.95
C ILE A 157 -16.10 -4.07 1.23
N SER A 158 -16.96 -3.24 0.65
CA SER A 158 -18.42 -3.32 0.86
C SER A 158 -19.03 -4.65 0.37
N SER A 159 -18.40 -5.27 -0.63
CA SER A 159 -18.75 -6.58 -1.17
C SER A 159 -18.23 -7.76 -0.34
N GLY A 160 -17.48 -7.50 0.74
CA GLY A 160 -16.89 -8.54 1.59
C GLY A 160 -15.75 -9.32 0.94
N ILE A 161 -15.21 -8.84 -0.18
CA ILE A 161 -14.10 -9.50 -0.91
C ILE A 161 -12.76 -9.18 -0.24
N VAL A 162 -12.63 -7.97 0.31
CA VAL A 162 -11.41 -7.48 0.95
C VAL A 162 -11.74 -6.96 2.34
N ASP A 163 -10.96 -7.36 3.34
CA ASP A 163 -11.14 -6.96 4.74
C ASP A 163 -9.85 -6.39 5.36
N SER A 164 -8.73 -6.46 4.63
CA SER A 164 -7.41 -6.16 5.12
C SER A 164 -6.59 -5.33 4.12
N ARG A 165 -5.38 -4.95 4.54
CA ARG A 165 -4.40 -4.27 3.66
C ARG A 165 -3.71 -5.24 2.70
N LYS A 166 -3.90 -6.55 2.87
CA LYS A 166 -3.30 -7.60 2.04
C LYS A 166 -4.27 -8.00 0.93
N ILE A 167 -4.66 -7.03 0.11
CA ILE A 167 -5.73 -7.15 -0.90
C ILE A 167 -5.65 -8.45 -1.72
N VAL A 168 -4.47 -8.79 -2.24
CA VAL A 168 -4.27 -10.01 -3.04
C VAL A 168 -4.53 -11.29 -2.22
N GLY A 169 -4.16 -11.28 -0.95
CA GLY A 169 -4.45 -12.38 -0.01
C GLY A 169 -5.95 -12.54 0.15
N ASP A 170 -6.63 -11.47 0.56
CA ASP A 170 -8.07 -11.46 0.83
C ASP A 170 -8.88 -11.91 -0.40
N ILE A 171 -8.53 -11.42 -1.59
CA ILE A 171 -9.17 -11.83 -2.86
C ILE A 171 -9.01 -13.34 -3.06
N GLY A 172 -7.81 -13.90 -2.91
CA GLY A 172 -7.60 -15.33 -3.11
C GLY A 172 -8.27 -16.19 -2.04
N GLU A 173 -8.26 -15.75 -0.78
CA GLU A 173 -9.01 -16.41 0.29
C GLU A 173 -10.51 -16.43 -0.01
N CYS A 174 -11.09 -15.31 -0.45
CA CYS A 174 -12.49 -15.21 -0.84
C CYS A 174 -12.83 -16.20 -1.97
N TYR A 175 -11.99 -16.27 -3.01
CA TYR A 175 -12.17 -17.21 -4.13
C TYR A 175 -12.06 -18.66 -3.69
N THR A 176 -10.97 -19.02 -3.02
CA THR A 176 -10.73 -20.39 -2.59
C THR A 176 -11.85 -20.88 -1.67
N CYS A 177 -12.32 -20.04 -0.74
CA CYS A 177 -13.43 -20.40 0.14
C CYS A 177 -14.72 -20.62 -0.65
N HIS A 178 -15.05 -19.75 -1.61
CA HIS A 178 -16.25 -19.88 -2.43
C HIS A 178 -16.21 -21.15 -3.30
N GLU A 179 -15.13 -21.35 -4.06
CA GLU A 179 -15.03 -22.46 -5.02
C GLU A 179 -14.93 -23.82 -4.34
N MET A 180 -14.30 -23.88 -3.15
CA MET A 180 -14.10 -25.13 -2.42
C MET A 180 -15.12 -25.35 -1.30
N GLY A 181 -16.11 -24.47 -1.15
CA GLY A 181 -17.10 -24.57 -0.07
C GLY A 181 -16.51 -24.46 1.34
N LEU A 182 -15.40 -23.73 1.50
CA LEU A 182 -14.74 -23.55 2.80
C LEU A 182 -15.34 -22.35 3.56
N ILE A 183 -15.32 -22.45 4.88
CA ILE A 183 -15.68 -21.37 5.80
C ILE A 183 -14.42 -20.61 6.18
N LYS A 184 -14.33 -19.33 5.80
CA LYS A 184 -13.19 -18.46 6.12
C LYS A 184 -13.05 -18.30 7.64
N ASN A 185 -11.82 -18.43 8.14
CA ASN A 185 -11.51 -18.12 9.53
C ASN A 185 -11.55 -16.59 9.73
N SER A 186 -12.58 -16.10 10.42
CA SER A 186 -12.72 -14.68 10.76
C SER A 186 -12.00 -14.29 12.06
N ASN A 187 -11.44 -15.25 12.78
CA ASN A 187 -10.88 -15.02 14.11
C ASN A 187 -9.38 -14.72 14.05
N ASN A 188 -9.04 -13.43 14.16
CA ASN A 188 -7.64 -12.95 14.16
C ASN A 188 -6.80 -13.44 15.36
N VAL A 189 -7.40 -14.13 16.33
CA VAL A 189 -6.73 -14.70 17.51
C VAL A 189 -6.32 -16.16 17.29
N GLU A 190 -7.09 -16.91 16.50
CA GLU A 190 -6.78 -18.31 16.17
C GLU A 190 -5.69 -18.36 15.10
N LYS A 191 -4.47 -18.66 15.54
CA LYS A 191 -3.32 -18.83 14.66
C LYS A 191 -3.31 -20.25 14.10
N GLY A 192 -3.09 -20.39 12.79
CA GLY A 192 -2.67 -21.66 12.20
C GLY A 192 -3.40 -22.09 10.92
N PHE A 193 -4.47 -21.41 10.53
CA PHE A 193 -5.22 -21.71 9.30
C PHE A 193 -6.07 -20.51 8.84
N ASP A 194 -6.37 -20.48 7.54
CA ASP A 194 -7.14 -19.40 6.88
C ASP A 194 -8.61 -19.81 6.63
N ALA A 195 -8.91 -21.11 6.51
CA ALA A 195 -10.28 -21.61 6.33
C ALA A 195 -10.47 -23.05 6.86
N ILE A 196 -11.72 -23.48 7.02
CA ILE A 196 -12.12 -24.86 7.38
C ILE A 196 -13.16 -25.42 6.42
N ASP A 197 -13.18 -26.74 6.21
CA ASP A 197 -14.28 -27.41 5.51
C ASP A 197 -15.38 -27.90 6.47
N GLU A 198 -16.47 -28.43 5.91
CA GLU A 198 -17.61 -28.97 6.66
C GLU A 198 -17.27 -30.15 7.59
N HIS A 199 -16.10 -30.77 7.40
CA HIS A 199 -15.60 -31.87 8.24
C HIS A 199 -14.60 -31.39 9.30
N GLY A 200 -14.38 -30.07 9.42
CA GLY A 200 -13.48 -29.46 10.40
C GLY A 200 -11.99 -29.56 10.02
N LYS A 201 -11.65 -29.92 8.78
CA LYS A 201 -10.26 -29.90 8.32
C LYS A 201 -9.85 -28.47 8.02
N THR A 202 -8.64 -28.12 8.44
CA THR A 202 -8.09 -26.77 8.30
C THR A 202 -7.26 -26.61 7.02
N TYR A 203 -7.28 -25.40 6.46
CA TYR A 203 -6.58 -25.04 5.23
C TYR A 203 -5.79 -23.75 5.41
N GLU A 204 -4.58 -23.72 4.87
CA GLU A 204 -3.78 -22.50 4.70
C GLU A 204 -3.82 -22.09 3.22
N ILE A 205 -4.24 -20.86 2.96
CA ILE A 205 -4.44 -20.31 1.63
C ILE A 205 -3.30 -19.34 1.33
N LYS A 206 -2.59 -19.59 0.22
CA LYS A 206 -1.48 -18.75 -0.22
C LYS A 206 -1.73 -18.22 -1.61
N THR A 207 -2.05 -16.93 -1.66
CA THR A 207 -2.36 -16.24 -2.92
C THR A 207 -1.14 -15.53 -3.47
N ARG A 208 -1.04 -15.56 -4.80
CA ARG A 208 -0.10 -14.72 -5.55
C ARG A 208 -0.83 -14.14 -6.76
N ARG A 209 -0.69 -12.83 -6.96
CA ARG A 209 -1.10 -12.23 -8.23
C ARG A 209 -0.07 -12.59 -9.29
N VAL A 210 -0.58 -13.05 -10.43
CA VAL A 210 0.23 -13.47 -11.56
C VAL A 210 0.15 -12.39 -12.62
N TYR A 211 1.29 -11.86 -13.04
CA TYR A 211 1.38 -10.79 -14.03
C TYR A 211 1.93 -11.32 -15.35
N GLU A 212 1.35 -10.89 -16.47
CA GLU A 212 1.92 -11.14 -17.80
C GLU A 212 3.11 -10.22 -18.14
N SER A 213 3.35 -9.16 -17.35
CA SER A 213 4.22 -8.04 -17.76
C SER A 213 5.48 -7.80 -16.91
N GLY A 214 6.34 -6.88 -17.38
CA GLY A 214 7.64 -6.46 -16.85
C GLY A 214 7.69 -5.87 -15.43
N ARG A 215 6.60 -5.97 -14.64
CA ARG A 215 6.50 -5.61 -13.22
C ARG A 215 7.63 -6.20 -12.36
N ARG A 216 8.22 -7.33 -12.77
CA ARG A 216 9.40 -7.91 -12.12
C ARG A 216 10.48 -8.33 -13.12
N LYS A 217 11.72 -7.92 -12.82
CA LYS A 217 12.95 -8.27 -13.58
C LYS A 217 13.34 -9.75 -13.46
N ASN A 218 12.90 -10.46 -12.41
CA ASN A 218 13.40 -11.80 -12.11
C ASN A 218 12.58 -12.92 -12.80
N LYS A 219 13.24 -13.78 -13.58
CA LYS A 219 12.62 -14.79 -14.47
C LYS A 219 11.90 -15.93 -13.72
N THR A 220 12.34 -16.29 -12.52
CA THR A 220 11.80 -17.41 -11.71
C THR A 220 10.36 -17.22 -11.22
N ARG A 221 9.82 -16.00 -11.33
CA ARG A 221 8.47 -15.65 -10.86
C ARG A 221 7.53 -15.22 -11.99
N ARG A 222 7.96 -15.37 -13.24
CA ARG A 222 7.13 -15.23 -14.43
C ARG A 222 6.32 -16.51 -14.65
N LEU A 223 5.24 -16.40 -15.41
CA LEU A 223 4.35 -17.49 -15.84
C LEU A 223 5.01 -18.60 -16.70
N ASN A 224 6.33 -18.66 -16.76
CA ASN A 224 7.05 -19.51 -17.70
C ASN A 224 7.00 -21.02 -17.35
N LYS A 225 6.22 -21.43 -16.34
CA LYS A 225 6.12 -22.82 -15.86
C LYS A 225 4.70 -23.22 -15.40
N LEU A 226 3.64 -22.51 -15.80
CA LEU A 226 2.31 -23.10 -15.69
C LEU A 226 2.13 -24.06 -16.87
N VAL A 227 1.96 -25.34 -16.56
CA VAL A 227 1.46 -26.35 -17.51
C VAL A 227 0.03 -25.92 -17.87
N ASP A 228 -0.34 -26.05 -19.14
CA ASP A 228 -1.64 -25.63 -19.73
C ASP A 228 -1.77 -24.16 -20.15
N LYS A 229 -0.70 -23.57 -20.72
CA LYS A 229 -0.86 -22.44 -21.66
C LYS A 229 -1.05 -23.00 -23.08
N THR A 230 -2.28 -23.35 -23.43
CA THR A 230 -2.76 -23.47 -24.82
C THR A 230 -3.71 -22.34 -25.13
#